data_AF-A0A150S8J4-F1
#
_entry.id   AF-A0A150S8J4-F1
#
_cell.length_a   1.000
_cell.length_b   1.000
_cell.length_c   1.000
_cell.angle_alpha   90.00
_cell.angle_beta   90.00
_cell.angle_gamma   90.00
#
_symmetry.space_group_name_H-M   'P 1'
#
loop_
_entity.id
_entity.type
_entity.pdbx_description
1 polymer ?
#
loop_
_entity_poly.entity_id
_entity_poly.type
_entity_poly.pdbx_seq_one_letter_code
_entity_poly.pdbx_strand_id
1 'polypeptide(L)'
;MFSTIVLPPDLVADDVIGLRDQMSARIAAVVRPKGGKRKEGDAALPRGLETLVALPPHIDRPWKRFEAAATELQGFRGLRASAQADQRHGAPTEAERSAANTGSDDRWRAFEQWNAGAAGLSDDGEMPSPSEARWLYAQLFPAPEGLRFITRRPRIQWAAMVQRMKTLEEERAQAVLEGFGGTRHYQQLVAAHARFGEAYGFTTVVLAKEGGPTDGRPQWSAARDALRSLIQKIESHADPEIPGSEALAAFLLAPYVEMADDLAKPRRKAPAKKPEAVPAPPAVPAPPFGAGGTP
;
A
#
# COMPACT_ATOMS: atom_id res chain seq x y z
N MET A 1 -0.33 -46.47 2.63
CA MET A 1 0.81 -46.10 1.76
C MET A 1 0.65 -44.63 1.38
N PHE A 2 1.37 -43.73 2.05
CA PHE A 2 1.36 -42.31 1.69
C PHE A 2 2.35 -42.10 0.54
N SER A 3 1.81 -41.96 -0.68
CA SER A 3 2.58 -41.49 -1.85
C SER A 3 3.25 -40.17 -1.52
N THR A 4 4.49 -39.96 -1.97
CA THR A 4 5.26 -38.71 -1.85
C THR A 4 4.37 -37.49 -1.94
N ILE A 5 3.96 -36.96 -0.77
CA ILE A 5 3.05 -35.82 -0.71
C ILE A 5 3.79 -34.60 -1.25
N VAL A 6 3.33 -34.12 -2.40
CA VAL A 6 3.81 -32.88 -3.02
C VAL A 6 2.88 -31.75 -2.57
N LEU A 7 3.46 -30.63 -2.17
CA LEU A 7 2.67 -29.45 -1.84
C LEU A 7 1.85 -29.01 -3.07
N PRO A 8 0.56 -28.65 -2.90
CA PRO A 8 -0.26 -28.18 -4.00
C PRO A 8 0.38 -26.98 -4.71
N PRO A 9 0.32 -26.89 -6.05
CA PRO A 9 0.91 -25.79 -6.80
C PRO A 9 0.19 -24.46 -6.53
N ASP A 10 -1.10 -24.51 -6.18
CA ASP A 10 -1.97 -23.37 -5.91
C ASP A 10 -1.99 -22.96 -4.42
N LEU A 11 -1.13 -23.54 -3.60
CA LEU A 11 -1.03 -23.23 -2.18
C LEU A 11 -0.69 -21.74 -1.98
N VAL A 12 -1.51 -21.03 -1.19
CA VAL A 12 -1.26 -19.61 -0.85
C VAL A 12 -0.92 -19.42 0.63
N ALA A 13 -0.47 -18.22 0.98
CA ALA A 13 -0.05 -17.85 2.33
C ALA A 13 -1.15 -18.03 3.38
N ASP A 14 -2.42 -17.77 3.03
CA ASP A 14 -3.55 -17.97 3.94
C ASP A 14 -3.76 -19.45 4.29
N ASP A 15 -3.59 -20.36 3.32
CA ASP A 15 -3.71 -21.80 3.55
C ASP A 15 -2.62 -22.30 4.51
N VAL A 16 -1.38 -21.82 4.34
CA VAL A 16 -0.25 -22.18 5.20
C VAL A 16 -0.43 -21.69 6.63
N ILE A 17 -0.94 -20.47 6.82
CA ILE A 17 -1.23 -19.90 8.14
C ILE A 17 -2.39 -20.67 8.80
N GLY A 18 -3.46 -20.94 8.06
CA GLY A 18 -4.59 -21.73 8.55
C GLY A 18 -4.18 -23.15 8.93
N LEU A 19 -3.31 -23.78 8.14
CA LEU A 19 -2.77 -25.10 8.44
C LEU A 19 -1.93 -25.10 9.73
N ARG A 20 -1.10 -24.07 9.95
CA ARG A 20 -0.38 -23.91 11.23
C ARG A 20 -1.34 -23.91 12.40
N ASP A 21 -2.41 -23.13 12.36
CA ASP A 21 -3.36 -23.02 13.47
C ASP A 21 -4.04 -24.37 13.75
N GLN A 22 -4.45 -25.05 12.68
CA GLN A 22 -5.09 -26.35 12.74
C GLN A 22 -4.16 -27.46 13.26
N MET A 23 -2.88 -27.43 12.90
CA MET A 23 -1.88 -28.38 13.42
C MET A 23 -1.50 -28.07 14.87
N SER A 24 -1.38 -26.78 15.22
CA SER A 24 -1.08 -26.35 16.60
C SER A 24 -2.18 -26.81 17.57
N ALA A 25 -3.45 -26.64 17.18
CA ALA A 25 -4.59 -27.14 17.97
C ALA A 25 -4.59 -28.66 18.14
N ARG A 26 -4.20 -29.42 17.11
CA ARG A 26 -4.09 -30.89 17.17
C ARG A 26 -2.92 -31.35 18.02
N ILE A 27 -1.76 -30.68 17.91
CA ILE A 27 -0.59 -30.96 18.75
C ILE A 27 -0.91 -30.66 20.21
N ALA A 28 -1.58 -29.55 20.50
CA ALA A 28 -2.04 -29.23 21.86
C ALA A 28 -3.03 -30.27 22.41
N ALA A 29 -3.88 -30.86 21.57
CA ALA A 29 -4.82 -31.91 21.97
C ALA A 29 -4.11 -33.22 22.34
N VAL A 30 -3.04 -33.58 21.63
CA VAL A 30 -2.28 -34.83 21.84
C VAL A 30 -1.22 -34.67 22.93
N VAL A 31 -0.51 -33.54 22.97
CA VAL A 31 0.56 -33.30 23.94
C VAL A 31 -0.03 -32.75 25.23
N ARG A 32 0.02 -33.56 26.29
CA ARG A 32 -0.39 -33.15 27.63
C ARG A 32 0.72 -33.38 28.65
N PRO A 33 1.13 -32.33 29.40
CA PRO A 33 1.97 -32.54 30.57
C PRO A 33 1.22 -33.40 31.59
N LYS A 34 1.95 -34.27 32.31
CA LYS A 34 1.38 -35.15 33.34
C LYS A 34 0.44 -34.38 34.28
N GLY A 35 -0.85 -34.75 34.29
CA GLY A 35 -1.88 -34.15 35.15
C GLY A 35 -2.69 -33.00 34.53
N GLY A 36 -2.48 -32.64 33.26
CA GLY A 36 -3.24 -31.60 32.58
C GLY A 36 -4.69 -31.97 32.27
N LYS A 37 -5.66 -31.17 32.74
CA LYS A 37 -7.07 -31.27 32.34
C LYS A 37 -7.27 -30.76 30.90
N ARG A 38 -8.25 -31.32 30.18
CA ARG A 38 -8.67 -30.88 28.84
C ARG A 38 -9.09 -29.41 28.89
N LYS A 39 -8.56 -28.59 27.98
CA LYS A 39 -8.96 -27.18 27.83
C LYS A 39 -10.08 -27.07 26.80
N GLU A 40 -10.92 -26.06 26.96
CA GLU A 40 -11.96 -25.71 25.99
C GLU A 40 -11.29 -25.21 24.71
N GLY A 41 -11.46 -25.94 23.59
CA GLY A 41 -10.78 -25.70 22.31
C GLY A 41 -9.85 -26.83 21.82
N ASP A 42 -9.55 -27.85 22.63
CA ASP A 42 -8.75 -29.00 22.20
C ASP A 42 -9.48 -29.81 21.11
N ALA A 43 -8.80 -30.07 19.99
CA ALA A 43 -9.28 -30.99 18.97
C ALA A 43 -9.63 -32.36 19.59
N ALA A 44 -10.70 -33.00 19.11
CA ALA A 44 -11.09 -34.32 19.61
C ALA A 44 -10.05 -35.38 19.18
N LEU A 45 -9.55 -36.15 20.15
CA LEU A 45 -8.66 -37.27 19.87
C LEU A 45 -9.44 -38.40 19.18
N PRO A 46 -8.91 -38.99 18.10
CA PRO A 46 -9.48 -40.18 17.47
C PRO A 46 -9.50 -41.36 18.45
N ARG A 47 -10.44 -42.30 18.25
CA ARG A 47 -10.47 -43.55 19.02
C ARG A 47 -9.14 -44.30 18.82
N GLY A 48 -8.48 -44.65 19.92
CA GLY A 48 -7.21 -45.40 19.91
C GLY A 48 -5.94 -44.54 19.92
N LEU A 49 -6.04 -43.20 19.90
CA LEU A 49 -4.89 -42.31 20.07
C LEU A 49 -4.75 -41.90 21.54
N GLU A 50 -3.64 -42.26 22.17
CA GLU A 50 -3.32 -41.86 23.54
C GLU A 50 -2.64 -40.49 23.58
N THR A 51 -2.81 -39.78 24.70
CA THR A 51 -2.11 -38.51 24.93
C THR A 51 -0.62 -38.75 25.16
N LEU A 52 0.22 -37.90 24.60
CA LEU A 52 1.66 -37.95 24.72
C LEU A 52 2.16 -36.92 25.73
N VAL A 53 3.25 -37.24 26.43
CA VAL A 53 3.94 -36.26 27.28
C VAL A 53 4.67 -35.21 26.44
N ALA A 54 5.16 -35.61 25.26
CA ALA A 54 5.82 -34.77 24.27
C ALA A 54 5.71 -35.38 22.88
N LEU A 55 5.85 -34.57 21.83
CA LEU A 55 5.98 -35.06 20.46
C LEU A 55 7.29 -35.84 20.28
N PRO A 56 7.32 -36.85 19.38
CA PRO A 56 8.57 -37.48 18.96
C PRO A 56 9.58 -36.42 18.49
N PRO A 57 10.86 -36.48 18.91
CA PRO A 57 11.84 -35.42 18.62
C PRO A 57 12.03 -35.10 17.13
N HIS A 58 11.89 -36.11 16.28
CA HIS A 58 12.00 -35.96 14.83
C HIS A 58 10.78 -35.29 14.18
N ILE A 59 9.66 -35.14 14.90
CA ILE A 59 8.47 -34.35 14.52
C ILE A 59 8.49 -32.99 15.23
N ASP A 60 8.83 -32.94 16.52
CA ASP A 60 8.83 -31.72 17.34
C ASP A 60 9.72 -30.62 16.73
N ARG A 61 10.93 -30.98 16.29
CA ARG A 61 11.87 -30.00 15.72
C ARG A 61 11.39 -29.43 14.37
N PRO A 62 10.94 -30.22 13.39
CA PRO A 62 10.28 -29.70 12.19
C PRO A 62 9.02 -28.89 12.49
N TRP A 63 8.22 -29.29 13.48
CA TRP A 63 7.02 -28.56 13.89
C TRP A 63 7.36 -27.14 14.33
N LYS A 64 8.29 -26.99 15.28
CA LYS A 64 8.73 -25.67 15.77
C LYS A 64 9.30 -24.77 14.67
N ARG A 65 10.02 -25.36 13.70
CA ARG A 65 10.53 -24.63 12.53
C ARG A 65 9.41 -24.12 11.63
N PHE A 66 8.42 -24.96 11.37
CA PHE A 66 7.24 -24.58 10.59
C PHE A 66 6.42 -23.51 11.31
N GLU A 67 6.16 -23.69 12.61
CA GLU A 67 5.41 -22.74 13.43
C GLU A 67 6.08 -21.36 13.46
N ALA A 68 7.40 -21.31 13.64
CA ALA A 68 8.17 -20.07 13.59
C ALA A 68 8.07 -19.39 12.21
N ALA A 69 8.34 -20.14 11.11
CA ALA A 69 8.31 -19.59 9.76
C ALA A 69 6.89 -19.09 9.35
N ALA A 70 5.84 -19.81 9.73
CA ALA A 70 4.46 -19.41 9.48
C ALA A 70 4.05 -18.17 10.31
N THR A 71 4.57 -18.05 11.53
CA THR A 71 4.37 -16.86 12.38
C THR A 71 5.08 -15.63 11.82
N GLU A 72 6.31 -15.78 11.33
CA GLU A 72 7.03 -14.72 10.62
C GLU A 72 6.29 -14.28 9.35
N LEU A 73 5.76 -15.22 8.56
CA LEU A 73 4.94 -14.94 7.39
C LEU A 73 3.67 -14.14 7.75
N GLN A 74 2.97 -14.53 8.82
CA GLN A 74 1.80 -13.79 9.30
C GLN A 74 2.17 -12.38 9.77
N GLY A 75 3.24 -12.23 10.56
CA GLY A 75 3.73 -10.94 11.04
C GLY A 75 4.11 -10.00 9.89
N PHE A 76 4.83 -10.51 8.89
CA PHE A 76 5.16 -9.78 7.67
C PHE A 76 3.92 -9.25 6.94
N ARG A 77 2.89 -10.09 6.81
CA ARG A 77 1.63 -9.69 6.15
C ARG A 77 0.87 -8.63 6.94
N GLY A 78 0.88 -8.72 8.27
CA GLY A 78 0.31 -7.69 9.15
C GLY A 78 0.99 -6.34 8.94
N LEU A 79 2.33 -6.30 8.96
CA LEU A 79 3.11 -5.09 8.73
C LEU A 79 2.85 -4.48 7.35
N ARG A 80 2.76 -5.31 6.30
CA ARG A 80 2.45 -4.85 4.93
C ARG A 80 1.04 -4.26 4.83
N ALA A 81 0.05 -4.87 5.48
CA ALA A 81 -1.33 -4.36 5.48
C ALA A 81 -1.42 -3.00 6.18
N SER A 82 -0.75 -2.84 7.32
CA SER A 82 -0.64 -1.57 8.04
C SER A 82 0.03 -0.49 7.20
N ALA A 83 1.18 -0.80 6.57
CA ALA A 83 1.88 0.15 5.70
C ALA A 83 1.02 0.61 4.51
N GLN A 84 0.20 -0.28 3.93
CA GLN A 84 -0.74 0.07 2.86
C GLN A 84 -1.91 0.93 3.35
N ALA A 85 -2.39 0.72 4.57
CA ALA A 85 -3.42 1.56 5.18
C ALA A 85 -2.88 2.97 5.46
N ASP A 86 -1.67 3.08 6.03
CA ASP A 86 -1.02 4.35 6.33
C ASP A 86 -0.77 5.18 5.05
N GLN A 87 -0.37 4.53 3.95
CA GLN A 87 -0.21 5.18 2.65
C GLN A 87 -1.53 5.74 2.08
N ARG A 88 -2.67 5.09 2.34
CA ARG A 88 -3.99 5.57 1.88
C ARG A 88 -4.52 6.73 2.71
N HIS A 89 -4.22 6.75 4.00
CA HIS A 89 -4.63 7.84 4.90
C HIS A 89 -3.71 9.07 4.84
N GLY A 90 -2.45 8.90 4.44
CA GLY A 90 -1.48 10.00 4.31
C GLY A 90 -1.35 10.61 2.90
N ALA A 91 -2.06 10.10 1.90
CA ALA A 91 -2.00 10.66 0.54
C ALA A 91 -2.88 11.92 0.45
N PRO A 92 -2.35 13.06 -0.05
CA PRO A 92 -3.15 14.28 -0.24
C PRO A 92 -4.36 14.01 -1.12
N THR A 93 -5.52 14.46 -0.66
CA THR A 93 -6.79 14.42 -1.39
C THR A 93 -6.74 15.33 -2.63
N GLU A 94 -7.62 15.08 -3.60
CA GLU A 94 -7.70 15.94 -4.80
C GLU A 94 -8.05 17.39 -4.44
N ALA A 95 -8.84 17.61 -3.38
CA ALA A 95 -9.16 18.94 -2.88
C ALA A 95 -7.92 19.66 -2.33
N GLU A 96 -7.05 18.96 -1.59
CA GLU A 96 -5.80 19.51 -1.07
C GLU A 96 -4.81 19.84 -2.19
N ARG A 97 -4.71 18.98 -3.22
CA ARG A 97 -3.90 19.27 -4.42
C ARG A 97 -4.40 20.51 -5.14
N SER A 98 -5.71 20.61 -5.36
CA SER A 98 -6.34 21.77 -5.99
C SER A 98 -6.07 23.05 -5.19
N ALA A 99 -6.28 23.02 -3.87
CA ALA A 99 -6.02 24.17 -3.00
C ALA A 99 -4.54 24.60 -3.00
N ALA A 100 -3.60 23.64 -3.00
CA ALA A 100 -2.17 23.92 -3.09
C ALA A 100 -1.79 24.51 -4.46
N ASN A 101 -2.40 24.03 -5.55
CA ASN A 101 -2.21 24.59 -6.90
C ASN A 101 -2.69 26.04 -6.98
N THR A 102 -3.95 26.30 -6.60
CA THR A 102 -4.52 27.66 -6.59
C THR A 102 -3.70 28.59 -5.70
N GLY A 103 -3.35 28.14 -4.49
CA GLY A 103 -2.55 28.94 -3.57
C GLY A 103 -1.16 29.28 -4.13
N SER A 104 -0.51 28.34 -4.84
CA SER A 104 0.75 28.59 -5.53
C SER A 104 0.61 29.62 -6.64
N ASP A 105 -0.38 29.43 -7.52
CA ASP A 105 -0.64 30.33 -8.65
C ASP A 105 -0.85 31.78 -8.19
N ASP A 106 -1.63 31.96 -7.12
CA ASP A 106 -1.93 33.28 -6.57
C ASP A 106 -0.69 33.98 -6.00
N ARG A 107 0.22 33.24 -5.35
CA ARG A 107 1.48 33.83 -4.86
C ARG A 107 2.41 34.22 -6.00
N TRP A 108 2.46 33.45 -7.09
CA TRP A 108 3.22 33.82 -8.28
C TRP A 108 2.63 35.05 -8.99
N ARG A 109 1.30 35.16 -9.11
CA ARG A 109 0.64 36.37 -9.64
C ARG A 109 0.94 37.59 -8.79
N ALA A 110 0.80 37.46 -7.47
CA ALA A 110 1.07 38.57 -6.55
C ALA A 110 2.55 39.01 -6.59
N PHE A 111 3.47 38.05 -6.69
CA PHE A 111 4.90 38.35 -6.78
C PHE A 111 5.25 39.05 -8.11
N GLU A 112 4.65 38.61 -9.22
CA GLU A 112 4.83 39.25 -10.52
C GLU A 112 4.34 40.71 -10.51
N GLN A 113 3.16 40.98 -9.95
CA GLN A 113 2.63 42.33 -9.80
C GLN A 113 3.51 43.23 -8.94
N TRP A 114 4.01 42.73 -7.81
CA TRP A 114 4.94 43.47 -6.95
C TRP A 114 6.23 43.80 -7.70
N ASN A 115 6.85 42.82 -8.37
CA ASN A 115 8.11 43.01 -9.08
C ASN A 115 7.93 43.96 -10.29
N ALA A 116 6.81 43.84 -11.03
CA ALA A 116 6.46 44.78 -12.09
C ALA A 116 6.33 46.22 -11.56
N GLY A 117 5.73 46.40 -10.38
CA GLY A 117 5.64 47.69 -9.70
C GLY A 117 7.01 48.28 -9.39
N ALA A 118 7.90 47.50 -8.78
CA ALA A 118 9.28 47.92 -8.48
C ALA A 118 10.07 48.25 -9.76
N ALA A 119 9.91 47.43 -10.80
CA ALA A 119 10.55 47.62 -12.11
C ALA A 119 10.05 48.88 -12.86
N GLY A 120 8.84 49.35 -12.54
CA GLY A 120 8.21 50.53 -13.13
C GLY A 120 8.54 51.87 -12.44
N LEU A 121 9.27 51.85 -11.34
CA LEU A 121 9.69 53.06 -10.64
C LEU A 121 10.72 53.85 -11.48
N SER A 122 10.70 55.17 -11.33
CA SER A 122 11.75 56.04 -11.86
C SER A 122 12.99 55.95 -10.98
N ASP A 123 14.16 56.18 -11.57
CA ASP A 123 15.41 56.19 -10.83
C ASP A 123 15.44 57.39 -9.86
N ASP A 124 15.67 57.11 -8.59
CA ASP A 124 15.76 58.09 -7.49
C ASP A 124 17.19 58.20 -6.93
N GLY A 125 18.15 57.46 -7.51
CA GLY A 125 19.53 57.42 -7.07
C GLY A 125 19.80 56.52 -5.86
N GLU A 126 18.78 55.86 -5.31
CA GLU A 126 18.93 54.88 -4.23
C GLU A 126 19.22 53.49 -4.80
N MET A 127 19.93 52.67 -4.01
CA MET A 127 20.22 51.29 -4.35
C MET A 127 19.40 50.33 -3.48
N PRO A 128 18.90 49.21 -4.01
CA PRO A 128 18.98 48.77 -5.42
C PRO A 128 18.13 49.64 -6.36
N SER A 129 18.66 49.97 -7.53
CA SER A 129 17.97 50.82 -8.49
C SER A 129 16.82 50.08 -9.20
N PRO A 130 15.84 50.78 -9.80
CA PRO A 130 14.75 50.14 -10.54
C PRO A 130 15.21 49.27 -11.73
N SER A 131 16.43 49.44 -12.24
CA SER A 131 17.00 48.53 -13.24
C SER A 131 17.31 47.13 -12.69
N GLU A 132 17.61 47.02 -11.40
CA GLU A 132 17.82 45.74 -10.73
C GLU A 132 16.48 44.97 -10.59
N ALA A 133 15.40 45.68 -10.27
CA ALA A 133 14.05 45.11 -10.29
C ALA A 133 13.65 44.65 -11.71
N ARG A 134 13.95 45.45 -12.75
CA ARG A 134 13.76 45.05 -14.16
C ARG A 134 14.56 43.80 -14.53
N TRP A 135 15.81 43.69 -14.06
CA TRP A 135 16.62 42.48 -14.25
C TRP A 135 15.93 41.28 -13.61
N LEU A 136 15.51 41.38 -12.34
CA LEU A 136 14.85 40.28 -11.63
C LEU A 136 13.54 39.89 -12.33
N TYR A 137 12.74 40.86 -12.77
CA TYR A 137 11.53 40.61 -13.54
C TYR A 137 11.81 39.82 -14.82
N ALA A 138 12.83 40.22 -15.59
CA ALA A 138 13.20 39.51 -16.81
C ALA A 138 13.70 38.07 -16.57
N GLN A 139 14.35 37.80 -15.44
CA GLN A 139 14.78 36.44 -15.07
C GLN A 139 13.59 35.54 -14.69
N LEU A 140 12.62 36.07 -13.96
CA LEU A 140 11.51 35.28 -13.42
C LEU A 140 10.35 35.16 -14.42
N PHE A 141 10.11 36.21 -15.21
CA PHE A 141 8.96 36.33 -16.11
C PHE A 141 9.42 36.72 -17.52
N PRO A 142 10.31 35.93 -18.15
CA PRO A 142 10.79 36.24 -19.50
C PRO A 142 9.63 36.26 -20.49
N ALA A 143 9.62 37.24 -21.39
CA ALA A 143 8.65 37.29 -22.49
C ALA A 143 9.06 36.30 -23.60
N PRO A 144 8.09 35.63 -24.26
CA PRO A 144 6.63 35.75 -24.11
C PRO A 144 6.01 34.86 -23.01
N GLU A 145 6.79 34.06 -22.29
CA GLU A 145 6.29 33.08 -21.33
C GLU A 145 5.61 33.68 -20.10
N GLY A 146 6.19 34.71 -19.47
CA GLY A 146 5.66 35.33 -18.26
C GLY A 146 5.16 34.31 -17.21
N LEU A 147 3.88 34.44 -16.82
CA LEU A 147 3.21 33.54 -15.86
C LEU A 147 2.63 32.26 -16.48
N ARG A 148 2.85 31.96 -17.77
CA ARG A 148 2.26 30.78 -18.44
C ARG A 148 2.70 29.44 -17.85
N PHE A 149 3.72 29.40 -16.98
CA PHE A 149 4.15 28.18 -16.31
C PHE A 149 3.15 27.71 -15.24
N ILE A 150 2.37 28.62 -14.62
CA ILE A 150 1.43 28.28 -13.55
C ILE A 150 0.19 27.53 -14.08
N THR A 151 -0.08 27.60 -15.38
CA THR A 151 -1.20 26.89 -16.03
C THR A 151 -0.78 25.55 -16.65
N ARG A 152 0.48 25.16 -16.48
CA ARG A 152 1.00 23.88 -17.01
C ARG A 152 0.60 22.73 -16.10
N ARG A 153 0.80 21.50 -16.59
CA ARG A 153 0.63 20.31 -15.77
C ARG A 153 1.55 20.39 -14.54
N PRO A 154 1.14 19.88 -13.36
CA PRO A 154 1.84 20.11 -12.08
C PRO A 154 3.34 19.82 -12.10
N ARG A 155 3.77 18.75 -12.78
CA ARG A 155 5.20 18.38 -12.87
C ARG A 155 6.04 19.40 -13.64
N ILE A 156 5.46 19.98 -14.71
CA ILE A 156 6.12 21.00 -15.54
C ILE A 156 6.13 22.34 -14.79
N GLN A 157 5.00 22.69 -14.16
CA GLN A 157 4.90 23.86 -13.28
C GLN A 157 5.94 23.80 -12.17
N TRP A 158 6.08 22.67 -11.48
CA TRP A 158 7.09 22.44 -10.45
C TRP A 158 8.52 22.71 -10.93
N ALA A 159 8.92 22.13 -12.06
CA ALA A 159 10.27 22.32 -12.58
C ALA A 159 10.55 23.80 -12.91
N ALA A 160 9.56 24.50 -13.47
CA ALA A 160 9.66 25.93 -13.75
C ALA A 160 9.72 26.78 -12.48
N MET A 161 9.02 26.39 -11.41
CA MET A 161 9.09 27.04 -10.10
C MET A 161 10.44 26.83 -9.44
N VAL A 162 10.97 25.61 -9.42
CA VAL A 162 12.30 25.30 -8.83
C VAL A 162 13.39 26.18 -9.43
N GLN A 163 13.41 26.33 -10.76
CA GLN A 163 14.40 27.17 -11.42
C GLN A 163 14.29 28.65 -10.98
N ARG A 164 13.06 29.16 -10.83
CA ARG A 164 12.81 30.55 -10.38
C ARG A 164 13.13 30.74 -8.91
N MET A 165 12.81 29.76 -8.06
CA MET A 165 13.17 29.76 -6.64
C MET A 165 14.69 29.82 -6.48
N LYS A 166 15.43 29.06 -7.29
CA LYS A 166 16.90 29.11 -7.31
C LYS A 166 17.43 30.50 -7.67
N THR A 167 16.85 31.16 -8.67
CA THR A 167 17.19 32.56 -8.99
C THR A 167 16.90 33.50 -7.83
N LEU A 168 15.76 33.31 -7.14
CA LEU A 168 15.41 34.12 -5.98
C LEU A 168 16.38 33.93 -4.80
N GLU A 169 17.05 32.78 -4.67
CA GLU A 169 18.06 32.51 -3.64
C GLU A 169 19.40 33.21 -3.90
N GLU A 170 19.64 33.74 -5.10
CA GLU A 170 20.87 34.46 -5.43
C GLU A 170 20.97 35.79 -4.65
N GLU A 171 22.18 36.15 -4.21
CA GLU A 171 22.45 37.35 -3.41
C GLU A 171 21.90 38.63 -4.06
N ARG A 172 22.07 38.74 -5.38
CA ARG A 172 21.55 39.86 -6.17
C ARG A 172 20.02 39.96 -6.10
N ALA A 173 19.31 38.83 -6.18
CA ALA A 173 17.86 38.80 -6.06
C ALA A 173 17.39 39.14 -4.64
N GLN A 174 18.11 38.65 -3.62
CA GLN A 174 17.83 38.98 -2.22
C GLN A 174 17.98 40.48 -1.94
N ALA A 175 19.02 41.13 -2.47
CA ALA A 175 19.18 42.58 -2.35
C ALA A 175 17.99 43.35 -2.93
N VAL A 176 17.48 42.95 -4.10
CA VAL A 176 16.27 43.55 -4.72
C VAL A 176 15.02 43.31 -3.86
N LEU A 177 14.85 42.10 -3.33
CA LEU A 177 13.72 41.76 -2.46
C LEU A 177 13.72 42.61 -1.19
N GLU A 178 14.86 42.81 -0.56
CA GLU A 178 14.97 43.64 0.66
C GLU A 178 14.76 45.12 0.33
N GLY A 179 15.45 45.64 -0.69
CA GLY A 179 15.41 47.05 -1.06
C GLY A 179 14.04 47.56 -1.49
N PHE A 180 13.25 46.72 -2.18
CA PHE A 180 11.90 47.07 -2.65
C PHE A 180 10.77 46.47 -1.79
N GLY A 181 11.07 45.95 -0.59
CA GLY A 181 10.07 45.43 0.35
C GLY A 181 9.36 44.14 -0.10
N GLY A 182 9.97 43.36 -1.00
CA GLY A 182 9.48 42.09 -1.52
C GLY A 182 9.64 40.89 -0.60
N THR A 183 10.36 41.01 0.52
CA THR A 183 10.69 39.90 1.43
C THR A 183 9.45 39.09 1.84
N ARG A 184 8.32 39.75 2.14
CA ARG A 184 7.07 39.06 2.51
C ARG A 184 6.49 38.25 1.35
N HIS A 185 6.58 38.75 0.12
CA HIS A 185 6.14 38.01 -1.07
C HIS A 185 7.02 36.79 -1.31
N TYR A 186 8.34 36.92 -1.15
CA TYR A 186 9.28 35.81 -1.26
C TYR A 186 9.01 34.72 -0.22
N GLN A 187 8.83 35.07 1.06
CA GLN A 187 8.49 34.09 2.10
C GLN A 187 7.19 33.33 1.80
N GLN A 188 6.18 34.03 1.25
CA GLN A 188 4.94 33.38 0.82
C GLN A 188 5.15 32.45 -0.37
N LEU A 189 6.03 32.79 -1.32
CA LEU A 189 6.41 31.89 -2.41
C LEU A 189 7.13 30.65 -1.89
N VAL A 190 8.07 30.79 -0.96
CA VAL A 190 8.77 29.64 -0.33
C VAL A 190 7.75 28.70 0.31
N ALA A 191 6.83 29.23 1.11
CA ALA A 191 5.80 28.43 1.77
C ALA A 191 4.83 27.77 0.77
N ALA A 192 4.41 28.49 -0.26
CA ALA A 192 3.50 27.96 -1.28
C ALA A 192 4.20 26.90 -2.15
N HIS A 193 5.46 27.10 -2.52
CA HIS A 193 6.29 26.13 -3.22
C HIS A 193 6.42 24.84 -2.41
N ALA A 194 6.74 24.91 -1.12
CA ALA A 194 6.82 23.73 -0.25
C ALA A 194 5.49 22.95 -0.22
N ARG A 195 4.36 23.62 0.00
CA ARG A 195 3.02 23.00 0.03
C ARG A 195 2.62 22.37 -1.29
N PHE A 196 2.92 23.04 -2.40
CA PHE A 196 2.67 22.50 -3.74
C PHE A 196 3.48 21.22 -3.98
N GLY A 197 4.78 21.25 -3.64
CA GLY A 197 5.64 20.09 -3.76
C GLY A 197 5.16 18.91 -2.91
N GLU A 198 4.68 19.18 -1.70
CA GLU A 198 4.16 18.17 -0.78
C GLU A 198 2.85 17.55 -1.30
N ALA A 199 1.89 18.39 -1.69
CA ALA A 199 0.57 17.94 -2.16
C ALA A 199 0.65 17.04 -3.42
N TYR A 200 1.62 17.33 -4.31
CA TYR A 200 1.85 16.56 -5.53
C TYR A 200 2.94 15.48 -5.39
N GLY A 201 3.56 15.34 -4.20
CA GLY A 201 4.60 14.34 -3.95
C GLY A 201 5.93 14.59 -4.66
N PHE A 202 6.23 15.83 -5.04
CA PHE A 202 7.50 16.20 -5.70
C PHE A 202 8.64 16.47 -4.72
N THR A 203 8.32 16.89 -3.49
CA THR A 203 9.29 17.14 -2.40
C THR A 203 9.36 16.02 -1.39
N THR A 204 8.52 15.00 -1.54
CA THR A 204 8.66 13.76 -0.79
C THR A 204 9.93 13.07 -1.29
N VAL A 205 11.08 13.47 -0.72
CA VAL A 205 12.11 12.50 -0.45
C VAL A 205 11.37 11.46 0.38
N VAL A 206 11.08 10.32 -0.23
CA VAL A 206 10.79 9.12 0.54
C VAL A 206 12.09 8.85 1.30
N LEU A 207 12.31 9.60 2.37
CA LEU A 207 12.88 9.03 3.57
C LEU A 207 11.98 7.83 3.76
N ALA A 208 12.51 6.68 3.40
CA ALA A 208 11.94 5.42 3.80
C ALA A 208 11.83 5.51 5.32
N LYS A 209 10.70 6.03 5.80
CA LYS A 209 10.12 5.63 7.06
C LYS A 209 10.06 4.14 6.89
N GLU A 210 11.04 3.46 7.51
CA GLU A 210 11.48 2.10 7.23
C GLU A 210 10.43 1.34 6.42
N GLY A 211 10.69 1.26 5.12
CA GLY A 211 9.72 0.78 4.15
C GLY A 211 9.16 -0.54 4.67
N GLY A 212 7.85 -0.54 4.92
CA GLY A 212 7.13 -1.76 5.25
C GLY A 212 7.57 -2.85 4.27
N PRO A 213 7.74 -4.10 4.72
CA PRO A 213 8.47 -5.10 3.96
C PRO A 213 7.91 -5.27 2.53
N THR A 214 8.73 -5.00 1.51
CA THR A 214 8.28 -4.95 0.10
C THR A 214 8.30 -6.32 -0.57
N ASP A 215 9.25 -7.18 -0.19
CA ASP A 215 9.38 -8.55 -0.71
C ASP A 215 9.13 -9.60 0.38
N GLY A 216 8.00 -10.33 0.25
CA GLY A 216 7.59 -11.41 1.15
C GLY A 216 7.97 -12.81 0.66
N ARG A 217 8.67 -12.90 -0.48
CA ARG A 217 9.11 -14.18 -1.05
C ARG A 217 10.01 -14.98 -0.10
N PRO A 218 10.93 -14.39 0.68
CA PRO A 218 11.74 -15.14 1.62
C PRO A 218 10.91 -15.82 2.71
N GLN A 219 9.98 -15.09 3.33
CA GLN A 219 9.09 -15.59 4.39
C GLN A 219 8.15 -16.67 3.83
N TRP A 220 7.61 -16.45 2.63
CA TRP A 220 6.79 -17.44 1.94
C TRP A 220 7.57 -18.72 1.62
N SER A 221 8.78 -18.60 1.07
CA SER A 221 9.60 -19.76 0.71
C SER A 221 10.03 -20.54 1.95
N ALA A 222 10.45 -19.84 3.01
CA ALA A 222 10.82 -20.45 4.28
C ALA A 222 9.66 -21.23 4.93
N ALA A 223 8.46 -20.64 4.97
CA ALA A 223 7.28 -21.31 5.50
C ALA A 223 6.89 -22.53 4.66
N ARG A 224 6.96 -22.42 3.32
CA ARG A 224 6.66 -23.51 2.39
C ARG A 224 7.64 -24.68 2.51
N ASP A 225 8.93 -24.40 2.60
CA ASP A 225 9.95 -25.44 2.72
C ASP A 225 9.92 -26.10 4.11
N ALA A 226 9.67 -25.34 5.17
CA ALA A 226 9.46 -25.88 6.51
C ALA A 226 8.23 -26.79 6.57
N LEU A 227 7.12 -26.40 5.92
CA LEU A 227 5.92 -27.24 5.81
C LEU A 227 6.21 -28.56 5.09
N ARG A 228 6.90 -28.51 3.94
CA ARG A 228 7.30 -29.72 3.21
C ARG A 228 8.11 -30.66 4.10
N SER A 229 9.10 -30.11 4.81
CA SER A 229 9.96 -30.90 5.70
C SER A 229 9.18 -31.53 6.85
N LEU A 230 8.21 -30.80 7.44
CA LEU A 230 7.35 -31.31 8.49
C LEU A 230 6.49 -32.47 8.02
N ILE A 231 5.82 -32.34 6.87
CA ILE A 231 4.98 -33.40 6.29
C ILE A 231 5.79 -34.67 6.09
N GLN A 232 6.96 -34.57 5.43
CA GLN A 232 7.85 -35.70 5.20
C GLN A 232 8.24 -36.42 6.51
N LYS A 233 8.46 -35.66 7.59
CA LYS A 233 8.84 -36.23 8.88
C LYS A 233 7.68 -36.92 9.58
N ILE A 234 6.47 -36.38 9.49
CA ILE A 234 5.27 -37.03 10.02
C ILE A 234 4.93 -38.29 9.21
N GLU A 235 5.03 -38.24 7.89
CA GLU A 235 4.85 -39.43 7.03
C GLU A 235 5.85 -40.52 7.38
N SER A 236 7.13 -40.17 7.53
CA SER A 236 8.18 -41.12 7.89
C SER A 236 8.05 -41.71 9.30
N HIS A 237 7.19 -41.12 10.14
CA HIS A 237 6.94 -41.64 11.48
C HIS A 237 6.02 -42.87 11.43
N ALA A 238 5.07 -42.90 10.48
CA ALA A 238 4.09 -43.97 10.37
C ALA A 238 4.80 -45.32 10.15
N ASP A 239 4.82 -46.14 11.21
CA ASP A 239 5.48 -47.43 11.26
C ASP A 239 4.51 -48.45 11.86
N PRO A 240 4.15 -49.52 11.11
CA PRO A 240 3.19 -50.53 11.58
C PRO A 240 3.71 -51.33 12.79
N GLU A 241 5.02 -51.37 13.01
CA GLU A 241 5.64 -52.06 14.14
C GLU A 241 5.63 -51.22 15.43
N ILE A 242 5.29 -49.93 15.34
CA ILE A 242 5.22 -49.01 16.48
C ILE A 242 3.75 -48.70 16.80
N PRO A 243 3.21 -49.22 17.92
CA PRO A 243 1.83 -48.98 18.32
C PRO A 243 1.47 -47.48 18.37
N GLY A 244 0.34 -47.11 17.76
CA GLY A 244 -0.16 -45.74 17.76
C GLY A 244 0.55 -44.77 16.80
N SER A 245 1.65 -45.18 16.16
CA SER A 245 2.42 -44.31 15.26
C SER A 245 1.63 -43.88 14.02
N GLU A 246 0.96 -44.83 13.35
CA GLU A 246 0.13 -44.54 12.17
C GLU A 246 -1.06 -43.63 12.53
N ALA A 247 -1.70 -43.86 13.69
CA ALA A 247 -2.81 -43.06 14.17
C ALA A 247 -2.39 -41.62 14.48
N LEU A 248 -1.20 -41.43 15.07
CA LEU A 248 -0.62 -40.12 15.32
C LEU A 248 -0.30 -39.40 14.00
N ALA A 249 0.36 -40.07 13.07
CA ALA A 249 0.70 -39.50 11.77
C ALA A 249 -0.55 -39.09 10.98
N ALA A 250 -1.56 -39.96 10.92
CA ALA A 250 -2.83 -39.67 10.26
C ALA A 250 -3.56 -38.49 10.93
N PHE A 251 -3.57 -38.44 12.27
CA PHE A 251 -4.21 -37.33 13.00
C PHE A 251 -3.53 -35.98 12.74
N LEU A 252 -2.19 -35.95 12.74
CA LEU A 252 -1.42 -34.73 12.49
C LEU A 252 -1.47 -34.27 11.03
N LEU A 253 -1.56 -35.20 10.06
CA LEU A 253 -1.64 -34.90 8.62
C LEU A 253 -3.06 -34.61 8.13
N ALA A 254 -4.10 -34.99 8.89
CA ALA A 254 -5.50 -34.73 8.54
C ALA A 254 -5.79 -33.30 7.98
N PRO A 255 -5.37 -32.20 8.64
CA PRO A 255 -5.67 -30.85 8.13
C PRO A 255 -4.97 -30.54 6.81
N TYR A 256 -3.80 -31.14 6.57
CA TYR A 256 -3.10 -31.00 5.32
C TYR A 256 -3.83 -31.75 4.19
N VAL A 257 -4.28 -32.98 4.46
CA VAL A 257 -5.02 -33.81 3.49
C VAL A 257 -6.33 -33.13 3.10
N GLU A 258 -7.09 -32.64 4.09
CA GLU A 258 -8.34 -31.88 3.87
C GLU A 258 -8.10 -30.65 2.98
N MET A 259 -7.08 -29.85 3.30
CA MET A 259 -6.69 -28.67 2.51
C MET A 259 -6.24 -29.05 1.09
N ALA A 260 -5.43 -30.09 0.94
CA ALA A 260 -4.94 -30.53 -0.36
C ALA A 260 -6.08 -31.04 -1.25
N ASP A 261 -7.03 -31.79 -0.69
CA ASP A 261 -8.22 -32.26 -1.39
C ASP A 261 -9.12 -31.09 -1.82
N ASP A 262 -9.26 -30.07 -0.99
CA ASP A 262 -10.03 -28.86 -1.31
C ASP A 262 -9.37 -28.02 -2.42
N LEU A 263 -8.05 -27.93 -2.43
CA LEU A 263 -7.29 -27.26 -3.51
C LEU A 263 -7.31 -28.06 -4.82
N ALA A 264 -7.38 -29.39 -4.76
CA ALA A 264 -7.46 -30.26 -5.92
C ALA A 264 -8.85 -30.29 -6.58
N LYS A 265 -9.92 -29.95 -5.83
CA LYS A 265 -11.27 -29.84 -6.40
C LYS A 265 -11.30 -28.66 -7.38
N PRO A 266 -11.75 -28.87 -8.63
CA PRO A 266 -11.91 -27.76 -9.57
C PRO A 266 -12.86 -26.74 -8.94
N ARG A 267 -12.38 -25.52 -8.73
CA ARG A 267 -13.22 -24.38 -8.32
C ARG A 267 -14.40 -24.31 -9.28
N ARG A 268 -15.56 -24.84 -8.87
CA ARG A 268 -16.82 -24.64 -9.59
C ARG A 268 -16.98 -23.14 -9.69
N LYS A 269 -16.86 -22.61 -10.91
CA LYS A 269 -17.22 -21.23 -11.21
C LYS A 269 -18.58 -21.00 -10.58
N ALA A 270 -18.65 -20.11 -9.59
CA ALA A 270 -19.93 -19.59 -9.13
C ALA A 270 -20.68 -19.16 -10.41
N PRO A 271 -21.93 -19.61 -10.62
CA PRO A 271 -22.69 -19.14 -11.76
C PRO A 271 -22.71 -17.63 -11.68
N ALA A 272 -22.22 -16.97 -12.74
CA ALA A 272 -22.27 -15.53 -12.85
C ALA A 272 -23.71 -15.11 -12.56
N LYS A 273 -23.91 -14.31 -11.51
CA LYS A 273 -25.18 -13.63 -11.28
C LYS A 273 -25.51 -12.92 -12.59
N LYS A 274 -26.54 -13.40 -13.28
CA LYS A 274 -27.17 -12.71 -14.40
C LYS A 274 -27.41 -11.27 -13.93
N PRO A 275 -26.95 -10.24 -14.66
CA PRO A 275 -27.33 -8.88 -14.32
C PRO A 275 -28.85 -8.81 -14.33
N GLU A 276 -29.41 -8.47 -13.18
CA GLU A 276 -30.81 -8.13 -13.00
C GLU A 276 -31.10 -6.98 -13.95
N ALA A 277 -31.98 -7.23 -14.91
CA ALA A 277 -32.36 -6.24 -15.91
C ALA A 277 -33.01 -5.05 -15.18
N VAL A 278 -32.36 -3.89 -15.25
CA VAL A 278 -32.95 -2.62 -14.86
C VAL A 278 -34.22 -2.43 -15.71
N PRO A 279 -35.41 -2.22 -15.12
CA PRO A 279 -36.60 -1.94 -15.89
C PRO A 279 -36.40 -0.63 -16.66
N ALA A 280 -36.70 -0.65 -17.96
CA ALA A 280 -36.66 0.55 -18.78
C ALA A 280 -37.63 1.62 -18.23
N PRO A 281 -37.25 2.91 -18.25
CA PRO A 281 -38.16 3.99 -17.87
C PRO A 281 -39.36 4.03 -18.83
N PRO A 282 -40.58 4.36 -18.34
CA PRO A 282 -41.77 4.38 -19.16
C PRO A 282 -41.69 5.47 -20.23
N ALA A 283 -42.05 5.09 -21.46
CA ALA A 283 -42.12 5.97 -22.61
C ALA A 283 -43.15 7.09 -22.37
N VAL A 284 -42.70 8.34 -22.56
CA VAL A 284 -43.57 9.52 -22.62
C VAL A 284 -44.38 9.44 -23.93
N PRO A 285 -45.72 9.53 -23.91
CA PRO A 285 -46.52 9.57 -25.14
C PRO A 285 -46.28 10.88 -25.88
N ALA A 286 -46.00 10.79 -27.18
CA ALA A 286 -45.90 11.92 -28.08
C ALA A 286 -47.27 12.65 -28.22
N PRO A 287 -47.28 13.98 -28.41
CA PRO A 287 -48.51 14.74 -28.62
C PRO A 287 -49.12 14.41 -30.00
N PRO A 288 -50.46 14.38 -30.13
CA PRO A 288 -51.10 14.14 -31.41
C PRO A 288 -50.90 15.35 -32.34
N PHE A 289 -50.26 15.10 -33.48
CA PHE A 289 -50.33 15.97 -34.65
C PHE A 289 -51.77 15.98 -35.17
N GLY A 290 -52.48 17.07 -34.93
CA GLY A 290 -53.68 17.42 -35.66
C GLY A 290 -53.31 17.84 -37.08
N ALA A 291 -53.81 17.10 -38.06
CA ALA A 291 -53.76 17.48 -39.46
C ALA A 291 -55.19 17.67 -39.97
N GLY A 292 -55.47 18.89 -40.46
CA GLY A 292 -56.33 19.11 -41.63
C GLY A 292 -57.74 19.65 -41.37
N GLY A 293 -58.01 20.84 -41.92
CA GLY A 293 -59.38 21.26 -42.25
C GLY A 293 -59.64 22.77 -42.32
N THR A 294 -59.07 23.46 -43.31
CA THR A 294 -59.55 24.74 -43.91
C THR A 294 -61.00 24.61 -44.43
N PRO A 295 -61.77 25.70 -44.69
CA PRO A 295 -61.36 27.05 -45.13
C PRO A 295 -61.68 28.22 -44.19
#